data_AF-A0AAV9V691-F1
#
_entry.id   AF-A0AAV9V691-F1
#
_cell.length_a   1.000
_cell.length_b   1.000
_cell.length_c   1.000
_cell.angle_alpha   90.00
_cell.angle_beta   90.00
_cell.angle_gamma   90.00
#
_symmetry.space_group_name_H-M   'P 1'
#
loop_
_entity.id
_entity.type
_entity.pdbx_description
1 polymer ?
#
loop_
_entity_poly.entity_id
_entity_poly.type
_entity_poly.pdbx_seq_one_letter_code
_entity_poly.pdbx_strand_id
1 'polypeptide(L)'
;MYAIFDSPMQNAIRSHPDHLKIQRSLNALWHDETGETSPDPLIYYDGVRDRPPNQVFLGLGPHIDAGSLSRWAEPTYRKVYEAVFSGNPEKHDAWDLGVRKDAVQDLFKAQSHSSVFRAFQGWTALTPARAREGSILLYPNVQATVAYMLLRPFFRPPENEADTMDATKWTFDESGCFFPGTWKEQSQYLSRSSHPHLRFEECLVHVPDINPGDTVWWHSDVSIARNTSRYTENE
;
A
#
# COMPACT_ATOMS: atom_id res chain seq x y z
N MET A 1 5.66 -18.61 -1.09
CA MET A 1 6.72 -17.60 -0.87
C MET A 1 7.92 -18.34 -0.34
N TYR A 2 9.09 -18.14 -0.94
CA TYR A 2 10.34 -18.73 -0.50
C TYR A 2 11.12 -17.68 0.29
N ALA A 3 11.51 -18.02 1.52
CA ALA A 3 12.36 -17.19 2.38
C ALA A 3 13.85 -17.31 1.96
N ILE A 4 14.11 -16.98 0.70
CA ILE A 4 15.45 -16.94 0.10
C ILE A 4 15.73 -15.47 -0.19
N PHE A 5 16.76 -14.93 0.42
CA PHE A 5 17.01 -13.49 0.42
C PHE A 5 18.26 -13.10 -0.36
N ASP A 6 19.26 -13.98 -0.48
CA ASP A 6 20.62 -13.64 -0.92
C ASP A 6 21.15 -14.61 -2.00
N SER A 7 20.27 -15.07 -2.90
CA SER A 7 20.71 -15.95 -4.00
C SER A 7 21.52 -15.17 -5.07
N PRO A 8 22.41 -15.83 -5.83
CA PRO A 8 23.14 -15.18 -6.92
C PRO A 8 22.24 -14.46 -7.93
N MET A 9 21.08 -15.04 -8.24
CA MET A 9 20.07 -14.42 -9.12
C MET A 9 19.49 -13.13 -8.51
N GLN A 10 19.10 -13.15 -7.24
CA GLN A 10 18.56 -11.94 -6.58
C GLN A 10 19.59 -10.82 -6.53
N ASN A 11 20.85 -11.14 -6.24
CA ASN A 11 21.92 -10.13 -6.20
C ASN A 11 22.25 -9.59 -7.58
N ALA A 12 22.24 -10.43 -8.61
CA ALA A 12 22.43 -10.00 -9.99
C ALA A 12 21.34 -9.02 -10.44
N ILE A 13 20.08 -9.29 -10.12
CA ILE A 13 18.96 -8.38 -10.44
C ILE A 13 19.09 -7.06 -9.66
N ARG A 14 19.29 -7.11 -8.34
CA ARG A 14 19.38 -5.91 -7.49
C ARG A 14 20.51 -4.97 -7.89
N SER A 15 21.64 -5.53 -8.32
CA SER A 15 22.83 -4.78 -8.73
C SER A 15 22.88 -4.45 -10.23
N HIS A 16 21.88 -4.87 -11.02
CA HIS A 16 21.86 -4.60 -12.45
C HIS A 16 21.79 -3.08 -12.71
N PRO A 17 22.62 -2.51 -13.61
CA PRO A 17 22.67 -1.07 -13.84
C PRO A 17 21.32 -0.44 -14.20
N ASP A 18 20.51 -1.12 -15.03
CA ASP A 18 19.17 -0.61 -15.39
C ASP A 18 18.19 -0.64 -14.22
N HIS A 19 18.35 -1.60 -13.30
CA HIS A 19 17.51 -1.69 -12.10
C HIS A 19 17.85 -0.56 -11.12
N LEU A 20 19.15 -0.27 -10.92
CA LEU A 20 19.58 0.88 -10.14
C LEU A 20 19.14 2.20 -10.76
N LYS A 21 19.18 2.31 -12.09
CA LYS A 21 18.73 3.50 -12.83
C LYS A 21 17.23 3.75 -12.63
N ILE A 22 16.38 2.74 -12.81
CA ILE A 22 14.93 2.92 -12.63
C ILE A 22 14.57 3.24 -11.18
N GLN A 23 15.21 2.59 -10.19
CA GLN A 23 14.99 2.91 -8.78
C GLN A 23 15.37 4.34 -8.45
N ARG A 24 16.52 4.83 -8.93
CA ARG A 24 16.92 6.24 -8.76
C ARG A 24 15.90 7.18 -9.40
N SER A 25 15.43 6.88 -10.62
CA SER A 25 14.41 7.68 -11.30
C SER A 25 13.07 7.71 -10.56
N LEU A 26 12.65 6.58 -9.97
CA LEU A 26 11.44 6.51 -9.15
C LEU A 26 11.61 7.31 -7.85
N ASN A 27 12.71 7.12 -7.13
CA ASN A 27 12.98 7.86 -5.90
C ASN A 27 13.04 9.37 -6.13
N ALA A 28 13.54 9.82 -7.29
CA ALA A 28 13.59 11.24 -7.67
C ALA A 28 12.20 11.88 -7.91
N LEU A 29 11.11 11.11 -7.91
CA LEU A 29 9.75 11.65 -7.91
C LEU A 29 9.35 12.25 -6.55
N TRP A 30 10.04 11.82 -5.49
CA TRP A 30 9.86 12.37 -4.15
C TRP A 30 10.73 13.61 -3.95
N HIS A 31 10.31 14.49 -3.06
CA HIS A 31 11.03 15.73 -2.77
C HIS A 31 11.25 15.94 -1.27
N ASP A 32 12.32 16.65 -0.94
CA ASP A 32 12.73 17.00 0.41
C ASP A 32 13.49 18.34 0.35
N GLU A 33 12.90 19.39 0.92
CA GLU A 33 13.49 20.73 0.89
C GLU A 33 14.75 20.85 1.75
N THR A 34 14.99 19.91 2.68
CA THR A 34 16.17 19.94 3.57
C THR A 34 17.46 19.53 2.85
N GLY A 35 17.36 18.78 1.74
CA GLY A 35 18.51 18.24 1.01
C GLY A 35 19.25 17.11 1.72
N GLU A 36 18.68 16.53 2.78
CA GLU A 36 19.31 15.44 3.55
C GLU A 36 19.09 14.05 2.93
N THR A 37 18.16 13.93 1.98
CA THR A 37 17.83 12.68 1.29
C THR A 37 18.54 12.57 -0.06
N SER A 38 18.74 11.33 -0.52
CA SER A 38 19.29 11.02 -1.84
C SER A 38 18.35 10.07 -2.58
N PRO A 39 18.20 10.21 -3.91
CA PRO A 39 17.46 9.25 -4.72
C PRO A 39 18.22 7.93 -4.90
N ASP A 40 19.48 7.84 -4.50
CA ASP A 40 20.27 6.61 -4.61
C ASP A 40 19.66 5.47 -3.80
N PRO A 41 19.39 4.31 -4.43
CA PRO A 41 18.73 3.21 -3.72
C PRO A 41 19.68 2.49 -2.77
N LEU A 42 19.12 2.04 -1.65
CA LEU A 42 19.72 1.05 -0.76
C LEU A 42 19.28 -0.37 -1.16
N ILE A 43 20.09 -1.37 -0.80
CA ILE A 43 19.71 -2.77 -1.02
C ILE A 43 18.78 -3.24 0.10
N TYR A 44 17.54 -3.57 -0.25
CA TYR A 44 16.57 -4.22 0.63
C TYR A 44 16.40 -5.70 0.26
N TYR A 45 16.59 -6.58 1.24
CA TYR A 45 16.49 -8.03 1.06
C TYR A 45 15.06 -8.48 1.30
N ASP A 46 14.45 -9.07 0.27
CA ASP A 46 13.11 -9.64 0.31
C ASP A 46 13.10 -11.03 -0.37
N GLY A 47 12.09 -11.82 -0.04
CA GLY A 47 11.94 -13.20 -0.52
C GLY A 47 11.51 -13.28 -1.99
N VAL A 48 11.40 -14.51 -2.48
CA VAL A 48 10.97 -14.79 -3.86
C VAL A 48 9.60 -15.46 -3.85
N ARG A 49 8.73 -15.04 -4.76
CA ARG A 49 7.44 -15.69 -4.98
C ARG A 49 7.48 -16.50 -6.27
N ASP A 50 7.42 -17.81 -6.13
CA ASP A 50 7.07 -18.73 -7.21
C ASP A 50 5.70 -19.34 -6.89
N ARG A 51 4.83 -19.33 -7.90
CA ARG A 51 3.44 -19.79 -7.84
C ARG A 51 3.17 -20.64 -9.09
N PRO A 52 3.28 -21.97 -8.98
CA PRO A 52 2.92 -22.87 -10.06
C PRO A 52 1.46 -22.69 -10.53
N PRO A 53 1.16 -23.01 -11.80
CA PRO A 53 -0.20 -23.05 -12.30
C PRO A 53 -1.11 -23.91 -11.43
N ASN A 54 -2.39 -23.55 -11.34
CA ASN A 54 -3.43 -24.26 -10.57
C ASN A 54 -3.20 -24.35 -9.04
N GLN A 55 -2.23 -23.63 -8.49
CA GLN A 55 -2.11 -23.53 -7.04
C GLN A 55 -3.23 -22.65 -6.45
N VAL A 56 -4.00 -23.24 -5.54
CA VAL A 56 -5.03 -22.52 -4.77
C VAL A 56 -4.35 -21.42 -3.95
N PHE A 57 -4.87 -20.21 -4.07
CA PHE A 57 -4.43 -19.05 -3.32
C PHE A 57 -5.68 -18.33 -2.83
N LEU A 58 -5.74 -18.08 -1.52
CA LEU A 58 -6.90 -17.44 -0.88
C LEU A 58 -7.04 -15.96 -1.22
N GLY A 59 -6.15 -15.41 -2.05
CA GLY A 59 -6.09 -13.98 -2.29
C GLY A 59 -5.43 -13.26 -1.12
N LEU A 60 -5.18 -11.97 -1.31
CA LEU A 60 -4.94 -11.05 -0.21
C LEU A 60 -5.82 -9.84 -0.49
N GLY A 61 -6.74 -9.54 0.43
CA GLY A 61 -7.69 -8.43 0.26
C GLY A 61 -6.99 -7.08 0.14
N PRO A 62 -7.73 -6.01 -0.17
CA PRO A 62 -7.16 -4.66 -0.27
C PRO A 62 -6.44 -4.28 1.02
N HIS A 63 -5.18 -3.87 0.91
CA HIS A 63 -4.37 -3.44 2.05
C HIS A 63 -3.35 -2.39 1.63
N ILE A 64 -2.86 -1.63 2.60
CA ILE A 64 -1.71 -0.74 2.50
C ILE A 64 -0.69 -1.24 3.51
N ASP A 65 0.52 -1.56 3.04
CA ASP A 65 1.59 -2.03 3.92
C ASP A 65 2.15 -0.91 4.79
N ALA A 66 3.02 -1.32 5.70
CA ALA A 66 3.82 -0.47 6.58
C ALA A 66 2.99 0.52 7.41
N GLY A 67 2.76 0.17 8.68
CA GLY A 67 2.20 1.08 9.66
C GLY A 67 0.68 1.19 9.63
N SER A 68 0.00 0.11 9.96
CA SER A 68 -1.44 0.13 10.27
C SER A 68 -1.72 1.08 11.44
N LEU A 69 -1.68 0.62 12.70
CA LEU A 69 -1.96 1.51 13.83
C LEU A 69 -0.94 2.67 13.96
N SER A 70 0.30 2.48 13.47
CA SER A 70 1.37 3.49 13.53
C SER A 70 0.98 4.82 12.88
N ARG A 71 0.14 4.82 11.82
CA ARG A 71 -0.32 6.04 11.13
C ARG A 71 -1.07 7.01 12.04
N TRP A 72 -1.76 6.50 13.06
CA TRP A 72 -2.46 7.33 14.05
C TRP A 72 -1.67 7.47 15.36
N ALA A 73 -0.97 6.42 15.78
CA ALA A 73 -0.32 6.35 17.08
C ALA A 73 1.06 7.01 17.13
N GLU A 74 1.83 6.95 16.05
CA GLU A 74 3.19 7.47 16.02
C GLU A 74 3.19 8.96 15.67
N PRO A 75 3.73 9.85 16.53
CA PRO A 75 3.64 11.30 16.32
C PRO A 75 4.20 11.79 14.98
N THR A 76 5.36 11.29 14.55
CA THR A 76 6.01 11.74 13.31
C THR A 76 5.26 11.23 12.10
N TYR A 77 4.84 9.96 12.12
CA TYR A 77 4.06 9.38 11.04
C TYR A 77 2.66 10.01 10.94
N ARG A 78 2.02 10.31 12.07
CA ARG A 78 0.77 11.07 12.08
C ARG A 78 0.96 12.46 11.47
N LYS A 79 2.09 13.11 11.72
CA LYS A 79 2.42 14.43 11.18
C LYS A 79 2.61 14.42 9.65
N VAL A 80 3.05 13.31 9.05
CA VAL A 80 3.05 13.14 7.57
C VAL A 80 1.67 13.45 6.97
N TYR A 81 0.61 13.12 7.69
CA TYR A 81 -0.77 13.29 7.26
C TYR A 81 -1.46 14.50 7.91
N GLU A 82 -0.71 15.48 8.41
CA GLU A 82 -1.23 16.67 9.10
C GLU A 82 -2.25 17.45 8.23
N ALA A 83 -2.02 17.56 6.92
CA ALA A 83 -2.98 18.18 6.00
C ALA A 83 -4.35 17.47 6.01
N VAL A 84 -4.38 16.13 6.08
CA VAL A 84 -5.62 15.35 6.17
C VAL A 84 -6.32 15.62 7.51
N PHE A 85 -5.59 15.49 8.63
CA PHE A 85 -6.16 15.64 9.97
C PHE A 85 -6.59 17.08 10.29
N SER A 86 -5.99 18.09 9.64
CA SER A 86 -6.38 19.49 9.75
C SER A 86 -7.55 19.89 8.83
N GLY A 87 -8.16 18.92 8.13
CA GLY A 87 -9.34 19.14 7.29
C GLY A 87 -9.04 19.69 5.89
N ASN A 88 -7.80 19.56 5.41
CA ASN A 88 -7.39 19.96 4.06
C ASN A 88 -6.75 18.78 3.30
N PRO A 89 -7.44 17.64 3.14
CA PRO A 89 -6.86 16.44 2.53
C PRO A 89 -6.34 16.67 1.10
N GLU A 90 -6.90 17.62 0.36
CA GLU A 90 -6.44 18.04 -0.96
C GLU A 90 -5.04 18.65 -0.97
N LYS A 91 -4.56 19.14 0.19
CA LYS A 91 -3.19 19.67 0.36
C LYS A 91 -2.19 18.61 0.79
N HIS A 92 -2.63 17.38 1.08
CA HIS A 92 -1.70 16.31 1.40
C HIS A 92 -0.90 15.94 0.14
N ASP A 93 0.39 16.22 0.18
CA ASP A 93 1.34 15.75 -0.82
C ASP A 93 1.86 14.37 -0.42
N ALA A 94 1.54 13.36 -1.23
CA ALA A 94 2.00 11.99 -1.00
C ALA A 94 3.50 11.82 -1.29
N TRP A 95 4.12 12.76 -2.02
CA TRP A 95 5.50 12.67 -2.51
C TRP A 95 6.51 13.45 -1.64
N ASP A 96 6.05 14.08 -0.56
CA ASP A 96 6.88 14.84 0.38
C ASP A 96 7.60 13.93 1.38
N LEU A 97 8.93 13.97 1.39
CA LEU A 97 9.78 13.26 2.35
C LEU A 97 10.13 14.07 3.60
N GLY A 98 9.86 15.38 3.64
CA GLY A 98 10.32 16.28 4.69
C GLY A 98 10.04 15.75 6.09
N VAL A 99 8.82 15.25 6.33
CA VAL A 99 8.46 14.55 7.58
C VAL A 99 8.49 13.03 7.43
N ARG A 100 8.17 12.49 6.23
CA ARG A 100 8.01 11.04 6.03
C ARG A 100 9.32 10.26 6.21
N LYS A 101 10.47 10.88 5.95
CA LYS A 101 11.79 10.25 6.15
C LYS A 101 12.07 9.85 7.61
N ASP A 102 11.48 10.57 8.57
CA ASP A 102 11.66 10.34 10.01
C ASP A 102 10.51 9.53 10.66
N ALA A 103 9.50 9.17 9.87
CA ALA A 103 8.32 8.46 10.37
C ALA A 103 8.66 7.03 10.82
N VAL A 104 8.21 6.65 12.02
CA VAL A 104 8.41 5.30 12.55
C VAL A 104 7.20 4.43 12.22
N GLN A 105 7.19 3.93 10.99
CA GLN A 105 6.08 3.12 10.46
C GLN A 105 5.88 1.77 11.19
N ASP A 106 6.93 1.23 11.82
CA ASP A 106 6.88 -0.02 12.59
C ASP A 106 6.93 0.22 14.10
N LEU A 107 6.27 1.29 14.60
CA LEU A 107 6.13 1.56 16.03
C LEU A 107 5.70 0.30 16.81
N PHE A 108 4.76 -0.46 16.25
CA PHE A 108 4.40 -1.79 16.70
C PHE A 108 5.19 -2.81 15.88
N LYS A 109 6.21 -3.44 16.47
CA LYS A 109 7.06 -4.41 15.76
C LYS A 109 6.27 -5.68 15.44
N ALA A 110 6.20 -6.03 14.16
CA ALA A 110 5.62 -7.29 13.69
C ALA A 110 6.20 -7.68 12.33
N GLN A 111 6.05 -8.96 11.95
CA GLN A 111 6.57 -9.50 10.70
C GLN A 111 5.96 -8.84 9.45
N SER A 112 4.77 -8.26 9.56
CA SER A 112 4.07 -7.53 8.50
C SER A 112 4.61 -6.11 8.26
N HIS A 113 5.42 -5.57 9.18
CA HIS A 113 5.94 -4.21 9.09
C HIS A 113 7.39 -4.18 8.63
N SER A 114 7.75 -3.07 7.97
CA SER A 114 9.13 -2.77 7.57
C SER A 114 9.71 -1.71 8.50
N SER A 115 10.93 -1.93 9.00
CA SER A 115 11.71 -0.91 9.72
C SER A 115 12.38 0.11 8.79
N VAL A 116 12.32 -0.12 7.47
CA VAL A 116 12.93 0.74 6.45
C VAL A 116 11.83 1.41 5.63
N PHE A 117 11.92 2.72 5.47
CA PHE A 117 11.06 3.45 4.55
C PHE A 117 11.32 2.99 3.11
N ARG A 118 10.25 2.60 2.41
CA ARG A 118 10.28 2.18 1.02
C ARG A 118 9.41 3.15 0.23
N ALA A 119 10.02 4.09 -0.49
CA ALA A 119 9.32 5.05 -1.36
C ALA A 119 8.37 4.35 -2.33
N PHE A 120 8.86 3.26 -2.92
CA PHE A 120 8.08 2.35 -3.74
C PHE A 120 8.27 0.92 -3.26
N GLN A 121 7.18 0.16 -3.31
CA GLN A 121 7.27 -1.29 -3.37
C GLN A 121 7.29 -1.71 -4.85
N GLY A 122 7.83 -2.89 -5.12
CA GLY A 122 7.86 -3.41 -6.47
C GLY A 122 8.46 -4.79 -6.56
N TRP A 123 8.37 -5.39 -7.74
CA TRP A 123 8.98 -6.68 -8.04
C TRP A 123 9.37 -6.78 -9.52
N THR A 124 10.32 -7.66 -9.80
CA THR A 124 10.73 -8.04 -11.17
C THR A 124 10.07 -9.36 -11.55
N ALA A 125 9.46 -9.42 -12.73
CA ALA A 125 8.87 -10.64 -13.28
C ALA A 125 9.97 -11.63 -13.67
N LEU A 126 9.90 -12.86 -13.16
CA LEU A 126 10.75 -13.97 -13.61
C LEU A 126 10.02 -14.88 -14.61
N THR A 127 8.69 -14.79 -14.65
CA THR A 127 7.80 -15.51 -15.54
C THR A 127 6.74 -14.56 -16.07
N PRO A 128 6.09 -14.86 -17.21
CA PRO A 128 4.91 -14.11 -17.62
C PRO A 128 3.81 -14.15 -16.55
N ALA A 129 3.03 -13.08 -16.44
CA ALA A 129 1.80 -13.08 -15.67
C ALA A 129 0.78 -12.11 -16.26
N ARG A 130 -0.49 -12.49 -16.23
CA ARG A 130 -1.60 -11.68 -16.74
C ARG A 130 -2.64 -11.40 -15.66
N ALA A 131 -3.59 -10.54 -16.00
CA ALA A 131 -4.80 -10.37 -15.20
C ALA A 131 -5.41 -11.74 -14.86
N ARG A 132 -5.78 -11.93 -13.58
CA ARG A 132 -6.38 -13.17 -13.02
C ARG A 132 -5.45 -14.41 -13.00
N GLU A 133 -4.19 -14.29 -13.37
CA GLU A 133 -3.18 -15.37 -13.24
C GLU A 133 -2.31 -15.21 -11.96
N GLY A 134 -2.86 -14.55 -10.93
CA GLY A 134 -2.12 -14.25 -9.69
C GLY A 134 -1.29 -12.97 -9.73
N SER A 135 -1.56 -12.09 -10.70
CA SER A 135 -1.05 -10.73 -10.72
C SER A 135 -1.66 -9.86 -9.61
N ILE A 136 -1.03 -8.70 -9.36
CA ILE A 136 -1.46 -7.74 -8.35
C ILE A 136 -2.52 -6.79 -8.93
N LEU A 137 -3.37 -6.25 -8.06
CA LEU A 137 -4.28 -5.15 -8.36
C LEU A 137 -3.89 -3.93 -7.53
N LEU A 138 -4.06 -2.76 -8.12
CA LEU A 138 -3.72 -1.48 -7.53
C LEU A 138 -4.97 -0.61 -7.48
N TYR A 139 -5.10 0.21 -6.44
CA TYR A 139 -6.06 1.31 -6.40
C TYR A 139 -5.38 2.60 -6.89
N PRO A 140 -5.70 3.12 -8.09
CA PRO A 140 -4.88 4.14 -8.75
C PRO A 140 -5.21 5.58 -8.28
N ASN A 141 -5.41 5.77 -6.98
CA ASN A 141 -5.60 7.10 -6.37
C ASN A 141 -5.14 7.09 -4.91
N VAL A 142 -3.85 7.39 -4.69
CA VAL A 142 -3.21 7.37 -3.36
C VAL A 142 -3.85 8.40 -2.44
N GLN A 143 -3.95 9.66 -2.87
CA GLN A 143 -4.39 10.76 -2.04
C GLN A 143 -5.80 10.53 -1.48
N ALA A 144 -6.76 10.16 -2.34
CA ALA A 144 -8.13 9.91 -1.90
C ALA A 144 -8.22 8.68 -0.98
N THR A 145 -7.48 7.61 -1.29
CA THR A 145 -7.49 6.38 -0.47
C THR A 145 -6.94 6.65 0.92
N VAL A 146 -5.80 7.33 1.01
CA VAL A 146 -5.14 7.68 2.27
C VAL A 146 -6.02 8.59 3.09
N ALA A 147 -6.53 9.68 2.51
CA ALA A 147 -7.42 10.61 3.21
C ALA A 147 -8.68 9.90 3.73
N TYR A 148 -9.32 9.11 2.88
CA TYR A 148 -10.51 8.36 3.24
C TYR A 148 -10.24 7.37 4.38
N MET A 149 -9.16 6.57 4.28
CA MET A 149 -8.78 5.59 5.29
C MET A 149 -8.44 6.26 6.64
N LEU A 150 -7.67 7.35 6.63
CA LEU A 150 -7.24 8.03 7.87
C LEU A 150 -8.38 8.70 8.62
N LEU A 151 -9.34 9.25 7.88
CA LEU A 151 -10.51 9.92 8.45
C LEU A 151 -11.62 8.92 8.84
N ARG A 152 -11.62 7.72 8.24
CA ARG A 152 -12.67 6.71 8.44
C ARG A 152 -13.03 6.40 9.91
N PRO A 153 -12.06 6.29 10.85
CA PRO A 153 -12.37 6.05 12.26
C PRO A 153 -13.28 7.10 12.91
N PHE A 154 -13.31 8.33 12.37
CA PHE A 154 -14.05 9.46 12.93
C PHE A 154 -15.43 9.65 12.32
N PHE A 155 -15.91 8.73 11.47
CA PHE A 155 -17.23 8.82 10.85
C PHE A 155 -18.04 7.55 11.12
N ARG A 156 -19.18 7.72 11.80
CA ARG A 156 -20.14 6.65 12.09
C ARG A 156 -21.06 6.40 10.88
N PRO A 157 -21.33 5.12 10.53
CA PRO A 157 -22.28 4.80 9.47
C PRO A 157 -23.69 5.31 9.77
N PRO A 158 -24.51 5.57 8.73
CA PRO A 158 -25.94 5.75 8.92
C PRO A 158 -26.58 4.48 9.48
N GLU A 159 -27.72 4.63 10.18
CA GLU A 159 -28.44 3.49 10.76
C GLU A 159 -29.04 2.57 9.69
N ASN A 160 -29.43 3.14 8.55
CA ASN A 160 -29.94 2.39 7.42
C ASN A 160 -28.79 2.02 6.47
N GLU A 161 -28.57 0.72 6.27
CA GLU A 161 -27.52 0.21 5.38
C GLU A 161 -27.69 0.68 3.93
N ALA A 162 -28.92 0.97 3.47
CA ALA A 162 -29.16 1.50 2.13
C ALA A 162 -28.52 2.88 1.91
N ASP A 163 -28.31 3.65 2.99
CA ASP A 163 -27.72 4.98 2.96
C ASP A 163 -26.17 4.93 3.05
N THR A 164 -25.57 3.75 3.16
CA THR A 164 -24.11 3.57 3.35
C THR A 164 -23.27 4.30 2.30
N MET A 165 -23.73 4.34 1.05
CA MET A 165 -23.02 4.97 -0.07
C MET A 165 -23.25 6.49 -0.17
N ASP A 166 -24.21 7.04 0.57
CA ASP A 166 -24.42 8.49 0.66
C ASP A 166 -23.52 9.06 1.76
N ALA A 167 -22.36 9.57 1.36
CA ALA A 167 -21.37 10.16 2.27
C ALA A 167 -21.95 11.30 3.15
N THR A 168 -23.03 11.96 2.72
CA THR A 168 -23.66 13.05 3.51
C THR A 168 -24.46 12.55 4.71
N LYS A 169 -24.76 11.25 4.77
CA LYS A 169 -25.49 10.59 5.86
C LYS A 169 -24.58 10.08 6.98
N TRP A 170 -23.26 10.09 6.74
CA TRP A 170 -22.27 9.75 7.75
C TRP A 170 -22.12 10.89 8.76
N THR A 171 -21.99 10.54 10.03
CA THR A 171 -21.89 11.53 11.11
C THR A 171 -20.50 11.50 11.72
N PHE A 172 -19.89 12.67 11.93
CA PHE A 172 -18.62 12.76 12.62
C PHE A 172 -18.77 12.34 14.09
N ASP A 173 -17.89 11.45 14.55
CA ASP A 173 -17.84 10.93 15.91
C ASP A 173 -16.38 10.68 16.31
N GLU A 174 -15.82 11.56 17.14
CA GLU A 174 -14.45 11.44 17.67
C GLU A 174 -14.36 10.65 18.98
N SER A 175 -15.50 10.22 19.54
CA SER A 175 -15.54 9.50 20.82
C SER A 175 -15.21 8.01 20.68
N GLY A 176 -15.29 7.49 19.45
CA GLY A 176 -15.04 6.09 19.13
C GLY A 176 -13.56 5.69 19.23
N CYS A 177 -13.31 4.45 19.64
CA CYS A 177 -11.98 3.83 19.63
C CYS A 177 -11.84 2.75 18.52
N PHE A 178 -12.74 2.76 17.53
CA PHE A 178 -12.76 1.77 16.46
C PHE A 178 -12.04 2.30 15.22
N PHE A 179 -10.94 1.64 14.85
CA PHE A 179 -10.15 1.94 13.65
C PHE A 179 -10.36 0.80 12.63
N PRO A 180 -11.22 0.98 11.62
CA PRO A 180 -11.62 -0.13 10.75
C PRO A 180 -10.43 -0.70 9.97
N GLY A 181 -10.23 -2.01 10.05
CA GLY A 181 -9.14 -2.67 9.32
C GLY A 181 -7.75 -2.42 9.91
N THR A 182 -7.67 -1.86 11.11
CA THR A 182 -6.42 -1.48 11.76
C THR A 182 -6.03 -2.45 12.85
N TRP A 183 -4.79 -2.93 12.83
CA TRP A 183 -4.22 -3.79 13.87
C TRP A 183 -2.77 -3.36 14.18
N LYS A 184 -2.25 -3.78 15.33
CA LYS A 184 -0.85 -3.53 15.70
C LYS A 184 0.10 -4.35 14.85
N GLU A 185 -0.23 -5.62 14.61
CA GLU A 185 0.69 -6.60 14.03
C GLU A 185 0.45 -6.89 12.54
N GLN A 186 -0.37 -6.09 11.85
CA GLN A 186 -0.75 -6.32 10.45
C GLN A 186 -0.59 -5.07 9.59
N SER A 187 -0.59 -5.25 8.27
CA SER A 187 -0.83 -4.17 7.30
C SER A 187 -2.22 -3.55 7.53
N GLN A 188 -2.43 -2.33 7.04
CA GLN A 188 -3.73 -1.69 7.10
C GLN A 188 -4.66 -2.37 6.08
N TYR A 189 -5.70 -3.05 6.53
CA TYR A 189 -6.67 -3.66 5.62
C TYR A 189 -7.81 -2.70 5.30
N LEU A 190 -8.34 -2.85 4.10
CA LEU A 190 -9.52 -2.14 3.62
C LEU A 190 -10.49 -3.17 3.05
N SER A 191 -11.80 -2.95 3.21
CA SER A 191 -12.82 -3.88 2.74
C SER A 191 -14.06 -3.16 2.23
N ARG A 192 -14.91 -3.85 1.47
CA ARG A 192 -16.23 -3.33 1.06
C ARG A 192 -17.12 -2.90 2.22
N SER A 193 -17.02 -3.57 3.38
CA SER A 193 -17.80 -3.23 4.57
C SER A 193 -17.26 -2.02 5.32
N SER A 194 -15.95 -1.96 5.52
CA SER A 194 -15.30 -0.89 6.28
C SER A 194 -15.09 0.37 5.44
N HIS A 195 -14.83 0.21 4.15
CA HIS A 195 -14.42 1.24 3.20
C HIS A 195 -15.27 1.21 1.90
N PRO A 196 -16.61 1.26 1.99
CA PRO A 196 -17.53 1.06 0.85
C PRO A 196 -17.33 2.06 -0.29
N HIS A 197 -17.02 3.33 0.02
CA HIS A 197 -16.83 4.37 -0.98
C HIS A 197 -15.60 4.16 -1.88
N LEU A 198 -14.68 3.25 -1.51
CA LEU A 198 -13.58 2.87 -2.39
C LEU A 198 -14.05 1.98 -3.54
N ARG A 199 -15.22 1.31 -3.46
CA ARG A 199 -15.78 0.50 -4.56
C ARG A 199 -14.74 -0.41 -5.20
N PHE A 200 -14.07 -1.22 -4.37
CA PHE A 200 -12.90 -1.99 -4.79
C PHE A 200 -13.15 -2.89 -6.00
N GLU A 201 -14.36 -3.43 -6.14
CA GLU A 201 -14.79 -4.26 -7.26
C GLU A 201 -14.75 -3.53 -8.61
N GLU A 202 -14.89 -2.20 -8.60
CA GLU A 202 -14.92 -1.35 -9.80
C GLU A 202 -13.61 -0.59 -10.00
N CYS A 203 -12.95 -0.21 -8.91
CA CYS A 203 -11.82 0.70 -8.92
C CYS A 203 -10.45 0.01 -8.84
N LEU A 204 -10.38 -1.26 -8.41
CA LEU A 204 -9.13 -2.00 -8.46
C LEU A 204 -8.79 -2.39 -9.89
N VAL A 205 -7.61 -1.99 -10.33
CA VAL A 205 -7.11 -2.28 -11.68
C VAL A 205 -6.02 -3.33 -11.64
N HIS A 206 -6.06 -4.28 -12.55
CA HIS A 206 -4.96 -5.20 -12.77
C HIS A 206 -3.75 -4.45 -13.34
N VAL A 207 -2.56 -4.88 -12.94
CA VAL A 207 -1.35 -4.52 -13.69
C VAL A 207 -1.44 -5.06 -15.13
N PRO A 208 -0.79 -4.40 -16.11
CA PRO A 208 -0.71 -4.90 -17.47
C PRO A 208 -0.11 -6.31 -17.55
N ASP A 209 -0.28 -6.96 -18.71
CA ASP A 209 0.45 -8.19 -19.02
C ASP A 209 1.96 -7.94 -18.90
N ILE A 210 2.63 -8.80 -18.13
CA ILE A 210 4.06 -8.71 -17.86
C ILE A 210 4.80 -9.92 -18.41
N ASN A 211 6.03 -9.70 -18.86
CA ASN A 211 6.98 -10.68 -19.35
C ASN A 211 8.22 -10.74 -18.43
N PRO A 212 9.02 -11.82 -18.50
CA PRO A 212 10.27 -11.90 -17.76
C PRO A 212 11.17 -10.69 -18.02
N GLY A 213 11.64 -10.05 -16.94
CA GLY A 213 12.44 -8.82 -17.00
C GLY A 213 11.62 -7.54 -16.76
N ASP A 214 10.30 -7.57 -16.96
CA ASP A 214 9.45 -6.43 -16.64
C ASP A 214 9.42 -6.18 -15.14
N THR A 215 9.28 -4.91 -14.74
CA THR A 215 9.18 -4.52 -13.33
C THR A 215 7.90 -3.73 -13.08
N VAL A 216 7.26 -3.99 -11.94
CA VAL A 216 6.08 -3.25 -11.48
C VAL A 216 6.42 -2.53 -10.19
N TRP A 217 6.03 -1.26 -10.09
CA TRP A 217 6.29 -0.39 -8.94
C TRP A 217 5.02 0.34 -8.51
N TRP A 218 4.82 0.52 -7.21
CA TRP A 218 3.72 1.31 -6.66
C TRP A 218 4.18 2.08 -5.42
N HIS A 219 3.61 3.27 -5.23
CA HIS A 219 3.90 4.16 -4.12
C HIS A 219 3.60 3.50 -2.76
N SER A 220 4.36 3.86 -1.73
CA SER A 220 4.31 3.22 -0.40
C SER A 220 2.91 3.14 0.23
N ASP A 221 2.07 4.14 -0.04
CA ASP A 221 0.69 4.25 0.47
C ASP A 221 -0.40 3.82 -0.54
N VAL A 222 -0.05 3.19 -1.67
CA VAL A 222 -1.04 2.61 -2.59
C VAL A 222 -1.73 1.42 -1.92
N SER A 223 -3.06 1.37 -2.00
CA SER A 223 -3.78 0.14 -1.67
C SER A 223 -3.59 -0.88 -2.79
N ILE A 224 -3.13 -2.06 -2.39
CA ILE A 224 -2.93 -3.20 -3.27
C ILE A 224 -3.82 -4.35 -2.85
N ALA A 225 -4.20 -5.19 -3.81
CA ALA A 225 -4.87 -6.45 -3.55
C ALA A 225 -4.25 -7.54 -4.43
N ARG A 226 -4.47 -8.79 -4.05
CA ARG A 226 -4.17 -9.93 -4.92
C ARG A 226 -5.43 -10.73 -5.07
N ASN A 227 -5.96 -10.70 -6.29
CA ASN A 227 -7.14 -11.47 -6.60
C ASN A 227 -6.80 -12.96 -6.70
N THR A 228 -7.78 -13.80 -6.40
CA THR A 228 -7.73 -15.21 -6.73
C THR A 228 -7.80 -15.37 -8.25
N SER A 229 -7.39 -16.53 -8.75
CA SER A 229 -7.68 -16.94 -10.12
C SER A 229 -9.15 -17.33 -10.34
N ARG A 230 -10.04 -17.08 -9.35
CA ARG A 230 -11.48 -17.37 -9.35
C ARG A 230 -12.24 -16.46 -8.37
N TYR A 231 -12.61 -15.25 -8.79
CA TYR A 231 -13.91 -14.71 -8.42
C TYR A 231 -14.75 -14.76 -9.70
N THR A 232 -15.31 -15.95 -9.94
CA THR A 232 -16.50 -16.12 -10.77
C THR A 232 -17.62 -16.36 -9.77
N GLU A 233 -18.47 -15.35 -9.60
CA GLU A 233 -19.83 -15.43 -9.08
C GLU A 233 -20.02 -15.91 -7.61
N ASN A 234 -20.58 -15.00 -6.79
CA ASN A 234 -21.34 -15.23 -5.55
C ASN A 234 -20.62 -15.59 -4.23
N GLU A 235 -19.83 -14.66 -3.66
CA GLU A 235 -19.63 -14.56 -2.19
C GLU A 235 -19.53 -13.11 -1.66
#